data_AF-A0A413RIL2-F1
#
_entry.id   AF-A0A413RIL2-F1
#
_cell.length_a   1.000
_cell.length_b   1.000
_cell.length_c   1.000
_cell.angle_alpha   90.00
_cell.angle_beta   90.00
_cell.angle_gamma   90.00
#
_symmetry.space_group_name_H-M   'P 1'
#
loop_
_entity.id
_entity.type
_entity.pdbx_description
1 polymer ?
#
loop_
_entity_poly.entity_id
_entity_poly.type
_entity_poly.pdbx_seq_one_letter_code
_entity_poly.pdbx_strand_id
1 'polypeptide(L)'
;MLLTWALLGFLALAAVITVRWIPRRFDGLGRARPFPRISMALCLAIAVGCAIPMWTHARLESRLSAAASAVAGGPVTVHCQTFGEAFVDVGAELGWVRWGSDGAPERSTLIKREPCRDLSAWLASSKTAPTLDQVIAVHVLTHETMHMVGLKNESQAECAAIQRDAEMAVALGATPAQGQGLARQYWIEAYPRVGPGYGEGCGAGGAYDEGLAAPPWADAD
;
A
#
# COMPACT_ATOMS: atom_id res chain seq x y z
N MET A 1 -14.63 4.25 6.86
CA MET A 1 -15.85 5.01 7.21
C MET A 1 -15.97 5.37 8.69
N LEU A 2 -15.78 4.45 9.64
CA LEU A 2 -15.99 4.72 11.08
C LEU A 2 -15.10 5.86 11.65
N LEU A 3 -13.80 5.86 11.30
CA LEU A 3 -12.86 6.91 11.71
C LEU A 3 -13.22 8.29 11.14
N THR A 4 -13.75 8.33 9.92
CA THR A 4 -14.20 9.57 9.26
C THR A 4 -15.39 10.18 10.02
N TRP A 5 -16.39 9.35 10.37
CA TRP A 5 -17.53 9.79 11.16
C TRP A 5 -17.13 10.24 12.57
N ALA A 6 -16.21 9.52 13.20
CA ALA A 6 -15.67 9.91 14.50
C ALA A 6 -14.96 11.27 14.44
N LEU A 7 -14.07 11.47 13.45
CA LEU A 7 -13.40 12.76 13.22
C LEU A 7 -14.41 13.91 13.08
N LEU A 8 -15.38 13.77 12.17
CA LEU A 8 -16.39 14.79 11.92
C LEU A 8 -17.23 15.06 13.18
N GLY A 9 -17.61 14.01 13.92
CA GLY A 9 -18.39 14.11 15.15
C GLY A 9 -17.66 14.90 16.25
N PHE A 10 -16.38 14.60 16.49
CA PHE A 10 -15.60 15.30 17.53
C PHE A 10 -15.25 16.74 17.15
N LEU A 11 -15.04 17.04 15.86
CA LEU A 11 -14.89 18.42 15.39
C LEU A 11 -16.19 19.21 15.55
N ALA A 12 -17.34 18.61 15.22
CA ALA A 12 -18.64 19.23 15.44
C ALA A 12 -18.91 19.48 16.93
N LEU A 13 -18.57 18.53 17.81
CA LEU A 13 -18.70 18.69 19.26
C LEU A 13 -17.82 19.83 19.80
N ALA A 14 -16.58 19.92 19.35
CA ALA A 14 -15.67 21.02 19.69
C ALA A 14 -16.25 22.39 19.27
N ALA A 15 -16.83 22.48 18.06
CA ALA A 15 -17.51 23.67 17.58
C ALA A 15 -18.72 24.03 18.47
N VAL A 16 -19.57 23.05 18.81
CA VAL A 16 -20.73 23.25 19.70
C VAL A 16 -20.31 23.74 21.08
N ILE A 17 -19.27 23.14 21.68
CA ILE A 17 -18.73 23.57 22.99
C ILE A 17 -18.32 25.04 22.93
N THR A 18 -17.62 25.43 21.86
CA THR A 18 -17.13 26.79 21.66
C THR A 18 -18.30 27.76 21.49
N VAL A 19 -19.22 27.47 20.58
CA VAL A 19 -20.42 28.29 20.30
C VAL A 19 -21.29 28.46 21.54
N ARG A 20 -21.48 27.41 22.35
CA ARG A 20 -22.28 27.49 23.59
C ARG A 20 -21.58 28.27 24.72
N TRP A 21 -20.24 28.32 24.71
CA TRP A 21 -19.49 29.08 25.72
C TRP A 21 -19.50 30.58 25.44
N ILE A 22 -19.43 31.02 24.17
CA ILE A 22 -19.40 32.44 23.78
C ILE A 22 -20.47 33.31 24.48
N PRO A 23 -21.78 32.97 24.44
CA PRO A 23 -22.81 33.80 25.08
C PRO A 23 -22.78 33.73 26.62
N ARG A 24 -22.10 32.72 27.20
CA ARG A 24 -22.01 32.48 28.66
C ARG A 24 -20.63 32.81 29.22
N ARG A 25 -19.80 33.53 28.46
CA ARG A 25 -18.43 33.86 28.85
C ARG A 25 -18.35 34.80 30.06
N PHE A 26 -19.41 35.53 30.36
CA PHE A 26 -19.55 36.35 31.57
C PHE A 26 -20.71 35.82 32.42
N ASP A 27 -20.57 35.83 33.75
CA ASP A 27 -21.67 35.55 34.67
C ASP A 27 -22.57 36.80 34.90
N GLY A 28 -23.63 36.65 35.69
CA GLY A 28 -24.55 37.75 36.01
C GLY A 28 -23.91 38.91 36.81
N LEU A 29 -22.67 38.74 37.28
CA LEU A 29 -21.87 39.74 37.98
C LEU A 29 -20.75 40.31 37.10
N GLY A 30 -20.71 39.95 35.80
CA GLY A 30 -19.70 40.39 34.85
C GLY A 30 -18.35 39.68 34.95
N ARG A 31 -18.22 38.62 35.76
CA ARG A 31 -16.96 37.85 35.90
C ARG A 31 -16.80 36.88 34.74
N ALA A 32 -15.57 36.77 34.22
CA ALA A 32 -15.27 35.84 33.14
C ALA A 32 -15.38 34.38 33.63
N ARG A 33 -16.16 33.56 32.91
CA ARG A 33 -16.21 32.11 33.12
C ARG A 33 -15.05 31.43 32.41
N PRO A 34 -14.41 30.41 33.01
CA PRO A 34 -13.33 29.69 32.36
C PRO A 34 -13.82 29.00 31.10
N PHE A 35 -12.98 29.01 30.05
CA PHE A 35 -13.21 28.21 28.85
C PHE A 35 -13.14 26.71 29.20
N PRO A 36 -14.01 25.85 28.64
CA PRO A 36 -13.99 24.40 28.87
C PRO A 36 -12.81 23.71 28.17
N ARG A 37 -11.58 24.00 28.64
CA ARG A 37 -10.32 23.55 28.04
C ARG A 37 -10.21 22.04 27.97
N ILE A 38 -10.65 21.31 29.00
CA ILE A 38 -10.54 19.85 29.08
C ILE A 38 -11.40 19.19 27.98
N SER A 39 -12.68 19.56 27.88
CA SER A 39 -13.58 19.00 26.88
C SER A 39 -13.11 19.31 25.45
N MET A 40 -12.63 20.54 25.21
CA MET A 40 -12.06 20.92 23.93
C MET A 40 -10.80 20.10 23.60
N ALA A 41 -9.87 20.01 24.55
CA ALA A 41 -8.64 19.25 24.39
C ALA A 41 -8.92 17.78 24.10
N LEU A 42 -9.89 17.16 24.79
CA LEU A 42 -10.27 15.78 24.54
C LEU A 42 -10.88 15.59 23.15
N CYS A 43 -11.78 16.49 22.72
CA CYS A 43 -12.36 16.41 21.37
C CYS A 43 -11.29 16.53 20.29
N LEU A 44 -10.38 17.49 20.43
CA LEU A 44 -9.27 17.68 19.49
C LEU A 44 -8.29 16.51 19.50
N ALA A 45 -7.96 15.96 20.67
CA ALA A 45 -7.07 14.81 20.78
C ALA A 45 -7.65 13.58 20.05
N ILE A 46 -8.95 13.32 20.22
CA ILE A 46 -9.62 12.22 19.52
C ILE A 46 -9.70 12.48 18.01
N ALA A 47 -10.06 13.71 17.61
CA ALA A 47 -10.07 14.10 16.20
C ALA A 47 -8.69 13.88 15.53
N VAL A 48 -7.61 14.35 16.16
CA VAL A 48 -6.24 14.11 15.69
C VAL A 48 -5.92 12.61 15.65
N GLY A 49 -6.29 11.86 16.70
CA GLY A 49 -6.12 10.41 16.75
C GLY A 49 -6.82 9.66 15.62
N CYS A 50 -7.97 10.16 15.13
CA CYS A 50 -8.64 9.61 13.94
C CYS A 50 -8.01 10.09 12.62
N ALA A 51 -7.56 11.35 12.55
CA ALA A 51 -7.02 11.94 11.34
C ALA A 51 -5.67 11.32 10.91
N ILE A 52 -4.79 11.05 11.88
CA ILE A 52 -3.46 10.48 11.63
C ILE A 52 -3.54 9.16 10.83
N PRO A 53 -4.22 8.10 11.28
CA PRO A 53 -4.26 6.83 10.55
C PRO A 53 -4.91 6.95 9.17
N MET A 54 -5.92 7.81 9.01
CA MET A 54 -6.54 8.07 7.70
C MET A 54 -5.54 8.72 6.74
N TRP A 55 -4.81 9.73 7.20
CA TRP A 55 -3.82 10.43 6.39
C TRP A 55 -2.64 9.52 6.03
N THR A 56 -2.13 8.73 6.98
CA THR A 56 -1.03 7.79 6.71
C THR A 56 -1.43 6.72 5.71
N HIS A 57 -2.66 6.21 5.80
CA HIS A 57 -3.18 5.20 4.90
C HIS A 57 -3.34 5.75 3.47
N ALA A 58 -3.98 6.92 3.31
CA ALA A 58 -4.12 7.57 2.02
C ALA A 58 -2.76 7.93 1.40
N ARG A 59 -1.79 8.34 2.23
CA ARG A 59 -0.42 8.63 1.77
C ARG A 59 0.31 7.37 1.33
N LEU A 60 0.10 6.24 1.99
CA LEU A 60 0.64 4.94 1.59
C LEU A 60 0.09 4.55 0.22
N GLU A 61 -1.23 4.46 0.07
CA GLU A 61 -1.88 4.10 -1.20
C GLU A 61 -1.46 5.01 -2.36
N SER A 62 -1.36 6.32 -2.13
CA SER A 62 -0.89 7.27 -3.15
C SER A 62 0.55 6.99 -3.59
N ARG A 63 1.44 6.65 -2.67
CA ARG A 63 2.83 6.29 -3.00
C ARG A 63 2.93 4.97 -3.75
N LEU A 64 2.19 3.96 -3.32
CA LEU A 64 2.14 2.66 -4.00
C LEU A 64 1.54 2.81 -5.40
N SER A 65 0.46 3.58 -5.55
CA SER A 65 -0.17 3.88 -6.85
C SER A 65 0.78 4.62 -7.79
N ALA A 66 1.57 5.56 -7.28
CA ALA A 66 2.55 6.28 -8.09
C ALA A 66 3.68 5.36 -8.58
N ALA A 67 4.20 4.48 -7.72
CA ALA A 67 5.21 3.51 -8.09
C ALA A 67 4.67 2.48 -9.11
N ALA A 68 3.49 1.92 -8.84
CA ALA A 68 2.82 1.00 -9.75
C ALA A 68 2.49 1.66 -11.09
N SER A 69 2.11 2.95 -11.10
CA SER A 69 1.85 3.68 -12.35
C SER A 69 3.11 3.86 -13.20
N ALA A 70 4.28 4.03 -12.56
CA ALA A 70 5.55 4.12 -13.26
C ALA A 70 5.89 2.78 -13.94
N VAL A 71 5.73 1.66 -13.24
CA VAL A 71 6.01 0.32 -13.76
C VAL A 71 4.95 -0.12 -14.80
N ALA A 72 3.68 0.24 -14.61
CA ALA A 72 2.59 -0.08 -15.53
C ALA A 72 2.59 0.77 -16.81
N GLY A 73 3.41 1.82 -16.91
CA GLY A 73 3.40 2.76 -18.03
C GLY A 73 2.12 3.62 -18.13
N GLY A 74 1.40 3.83 -17.02
CA GLY A 74 0.18 4.65 -16.99
C GLY A 74 -0.52 4.69 -15.61
N PRO A 75 -1.56 5.52 -15.43
CA PRO A 75 -2.20 5.77 -14.12
C PRO A 75 -3.01 4.57 -13.57
N VAL A 76 -2.52 3.89 -12.53
CA VAL A 76 -3.22 2.80 -11.81
C VAL A 76 -3.46 3.19 -10.35
N THR A 77 -4.41 2.53 -9.69
CA THR A 77 -4.66 2.71 -8.26
C THR A 77 -4.38 1.45 -7.45
N VAL A 78 -3.79 1.63 -6.27
CA VAL A 78 -3.49 0.55 -5.32
C VAL A 78 -4.31 0.81 -4.06
N HIS A 79 -5.12 -0.17 -3.68
CA HIS A 79 -5.90 -0.15 -2.47
C HIS A 79 -5.29 -1.08 -1.43
N CYS A 80 -5.09 -0.59 -0.21
CA CYS A 80 -4.61 -1.39 0.90
C CYS A 80 -5.77 -1.82 1.78
N GLN A 81 -5.88 -3.13 2.02
CA GLN A 81 -6.97 -3.68 2.82
C GLN A 81 -6.96 -3.14 4.25
N THR A 82 -8.11 -2.65 4.70
CA THR A 82 -8.33 -2.16 6.06
C THR A 82 -8.61 -3.32 7.03
N PHE A 83 -8.57 -3.05 8.35
CA PHE A 83 -8.86 -4.07 9.36
C PHE A 83 -10.26 -4.68 9.21
N GLY A 84 -11.26 -3.85 8.87
CA GLY A 84 -12.63 -4.31 8.70
C GLY A 84 -12.80 -5.21 7.48
N GLU A 85 -12.09 -4.91 6.39
CA GLU A 85 -12.10 -5.73 5.17
C GLU A 85 -11.37 -7.06 5.38
N ALA A 86 -10.23 -7.05 6.07
CA ALA A 86 -9.47 -8.27 6.37
C ALA A 86 -10.25 -9.26 7.25
N PHE A 87 -11.19 -8.79 8.09
CA PHE A 87 -12.00 -9.64 8.94
C PHE A 87 -13.06 -10.45 8.17
N VAL A 88 -13.46 -9.99 6.98
CA VAL A 88 -14.48 -10.65 6.15
C VAL A 88 -13.91 -11.34 4.92
N ASP A 89 -12.60 -11.24 4.71
CA ASP A 89 -11.88 -11.83 3.60
C ASP A 89 -11.41 -13.26 3.94
N VAL A 90 -11.69 -14.20 3.05
CA VAL A 90 -11.36 -15.63 3.18
C VAL A 90 -10.43 -16.14 2.09
N GLY A 91 -9.98 -15.27 1.18
CA GLY A 91 -9.09 -15.65 0.08
C GLY A 91 -7.65 -15.91 0.54
N ALA A 92 -6.94 -16.77 -0.18
CA ALA A 92 -5.55 -17.13 0.14
C ALA A 92 -4.51 -16.26 -0.60
N GLU A 93 -4.94 -15.56 -1.65
CA GLU A 93 -4.13 -14.63 -2.43
C GLU A 93 -3.67 -13.43 -1.58
N LEU A 94 -2.53 -12.82 -1.91
CA LEU A 94 -1.96 -11.67 -1.18
C LEU A 94 -2.38 -10.32 -1.77
N GLY A 95 -2.92 -10.35 -2.99
CA GLY A 95 -3.55 -9.25 -3.71
C GLY A 95 -4.42 -9.79 -4.83
N TRP A 96 -5.18 -8.92 -5.51
CA TRP A 96 -5.91 -9.30 -6.71
C TRP A 96 -6.35 -8.09 -7.54
N VAL A 97 -6.56 -8.33 -8.83
CA VAL A 97 -7.14 -7.38 -9.80
C VAL A 97 -8.49 -7.91 -10.31
N ARG A 98 -9.48 -7.01 -10.41
CA ARG A 98 -10.79 -7.30 -10.99
C ARG A 98 -10.71 -7.36 -12.51
N TRP A 99 -11.46 -8.29 -13.11
CA TRP A 99 -11.56 -8.40 -14.57
C TRP A 99 -12.99 -8.12 -15.01
N GLY A 100 -13.13 -7.26 -16.01
CA GLY A 100 -14.39 -6.95 -16.66
C GLY A 100 -14.94 -8.14 -17.45
N SER A 101 -16.23 -8.07 -17.81
CA SER A 101 -16.89 -9.09 -18.64
C SER A 101 -16.33 -9.17 -20.06
N ASP A 102 -15.64 -8.13 -20.51
CA ASP A 102 -14.91 -8.03 -21.78
C ASP A 102 -13.50 -8.64 -21.70
N GLY A 103 -13.08 -9.12 -20.53
CA GLY A 103 -11.74 -9.67 -20.30
C GLY A 103 -10.65 -8.63 -20.10
N ALA A 104 -11.00 -7.34 -19.98
CA ALA A 104 -10.04 -6.29 -19.63
C ALA A 104 -9.86 -6.20 -18.09
N PRO A 105 -8.64 -5.99 -17.58
CA PRO A 105 -8.44 -5.78 -16.15
C PRO A 105 -8.90 -4.37 -15.74
N GLU A 106 -9.44 -4.25 -14.53
CA GLU A 106 -9.54 -2.96 -13.86
C GLU A 106 -8.12 -2.41 -13.62
N ARG A 107 -7.96 -1.10 -13.76
CA ARG A 107 -6.68 -0.42 -13.48
C ARG A 107 -6.52 -0.11 -11.98
N SER A 108 -6.97 -1.05 -11.17
CA SER A 108 -6.92 -1.00 -9.72
C SER A 108 -6.68 -2.38 -9.13
N THR A 109 -5.81 -2.46 -8.13
CA THR A 109 -5.56 -3.68 -7.36
C THR A 109 -5.91 -3.48 -5.89
N LEU A 110 -6.34 -4.55 -5.23
CA LEU A 110 -6.40 -4.63 -3.77
C LEU A 110 -5.23 -5.47 -3.27
N ILE A 111 -4.42 -4.89 -2.38
CA ILE A 111 -3.33 -5.56 -1.67
C ILE A 111 -3.77 -5.84 -0.24
N LYS A 112 -3.58 -7.07 0.23
CA LYS A 112 -4.02 -7.48 1.57
C LYS A 112 -3.23 -6.80 2.68
N ARG A 113 -3.80 -6.85 3.88
CA ARG A 113 -3.34 -6.10 5.05
C ARG A 113 -1.87 -6.36 5.39
N GLU A 114 -1.42 -7.61 5.36
CA GLU A 114 -0.06 -7.98 5.72
C GLU A 114 0.97 -7.47 4.70
N PRO A 115 0.87 -7.76 3.38
CA PRO A 115 1.74 -7.14 2.39
C PRO A 115 1.71 -5.60 2.43
N CYS A 116 0.57 -4.97 2.66
CA CYS A 116 0.51 -3.51 2.82
C CYS A 116 1.27 -2.99 4.05
N ARG A 117 1.22 -3.72 5.17
CA ARG A 117 2.04 -3.40 6.35
C ARG A 117 3.52 -3.50 6.00
N ASP A 118 3.91 -4.53 5.28
CA ASP A 118 5.31 -4.80 4.96
C ASP A 118 5.83 -3.84 3.87
N LEU A 119 4.99 -3.41 2.93
CA LEU A 119 5.23 -2.28 2.02
C LEU A 119 5.40 -0.95 2.78
N SER A 120 4.57 -0.70 3.78
CA SER A 120 4.73 0.49 4.64
C SER A 120 6.05 0.45 5.42
N ALA A 121 6.42 -0.73 5.95
CA ALA A 121 7.69 -0.93 6.65
C ALA A 121 8.87 -0.78 5.69
N TRP A 122 8.78 -1.33 4.47
CA TRP A 122 9.73 -1.14 3.39
C TRP A 122 9.91 0.35 3.13
N LEU A 123 8.84 1.11 2.83
CA LEU A 123 8.92 2.55 2.57
C LEU A 123 9.60 3.35 3.68
N ALA A 124 9.44 2.95 4.95
CA ALA A 124 10.06 3.58 6.11
C ALA A 124 11.51 3.15 6.39
N SER A 125 11.99 2.06 5.79
CA SER A 125 13.34 1.51 6.04
C SER A 125 14.45 2.19 5.23
N SER A 126 15.70 1.83 5.51
CA SER A 126 16.88 2.24 4.72
C SER A 126 17.02 1.48 3.40
N LYS A 127 16.17 0.47 3.15
CA LYS A 127 16.23 -0.45 2.00
C LYS A 127 17.50 -1.32 1.95
N THR A 128 18.31 -1.28 3.01
CA THR A 128 19.47 -2.16 3.18
C THR A 128 19.04 -3.40 3.95
N ALA A 129 19.34 -4.59 3.40
CA ALA A 129 18.99 -5.89 3.98
C ALA A 129 17.48 -6.01 4.34
N PRO A 130 16.57 -5.94 3.35
CA PRO A 130 15.15 -6.15 3.60
C PRO A 130 14.88 -7.52 4.21
N THR A 131 13.81 -7.61 5.01
CA THR A 131 13.27 -8.91 5.42
C THR A 131 12.63 -9.60 4.22
N LEU A 132 12.54 -10.93 4.26
CA LEU A 132 11.88 -11.68 3.19
C LEU A 132 10.43 -11.22 2.98
N ASP A 133 9.70 -10.88 4.04
CA ASP A 133 8.34 -10.34 3.95
C ASP A 133 8.28 -9.02 3.17
N GLN A 134 9.29 -8.14 3.33
CA GLN A 134 9.37 -6.90 2.56
C GLN A 134 9.67 -7.17 1.08
N VAL A 135 10.55 -8.14 0.81
CA VAL A 135 10.87 -8.58 -0.56
C VAL A 135 9.62 -9.13 -1.24
N ILE A 136 8.89 -10.03 -0.57
CA ILE A 136 7.62 -10.59 -1.05
C ILE A 136 6.57 -9.49 -1.23
N ALA A 137 6.46 -8.54 -0.30
CA ALA A 137 5.45 -7.50 -0.41
C ALA A 137 5.70 -6.53 -1.58
N VAL A 138 6.97 -6.21 -1.88
CA VAL A 138 7.33 -5.47 -3.10
C VAL A 138 6.98 -6.31 -4.33
N HIS A 139 7.31 -7.60 -4.32
CA HIS A 139 6.99 -8.50 -5.42
C HIS A 139 5.48 -8.60 -5.68
N VAL A 140 4.66 -8.80 -4.64
CA VAL A 140 3.19 -8.85 -4.74
C VAL A 140 2.66 -7.58 -5.41
N LEU A 141 3.17 -6.39 -5.05
CA LEU A 141 2.77 -5.16 -5.73
C LEU A 141 3.16 -5.18 -7.22
N THR A 142 4.36 -5.68 -7.55
CA THR A 142 4.79 -5.83 -8.95
C THR A 142 3.89 -6.82 -9.71
N HIS A 143 3.58 -7.97 -9.12
CA HIS A 143 2.70 -9.02 -9.65
C HIS A 143 1.31 -8.48 -9.98
N GLU A 144 0.67 -7.83 -9.03
CA GLU A 144 -0.64 -7.23 -9.26
C GLU A 144 -0.59 -6.11 -10.30
N THR A 145 0.54 -5.39 -10.39
CA THR A 145 0.76 -4.42 -11.45
C THR A 145 0.79 -5.08 -12.83
N MET A 146 1.34 -6.29 -12.94
CA MET A 146 1.37 -7.06 -14.19
C MET A 146 -0.04 -7.52 -14.62
N HIS A 147 -0.90 -7.87 -13.67
CA HIS A 147 -2.32 -8.11 -13.96
C HIS A 147 -3.02 -6.84 -14.46
N MET A 148 -2.76 -5.66 -13.88
CA MET A 148 -3.35 -4.39 -14.32
C MET A 148 -2.95 -3.96 -15.73
N VAL A 149 -1.85 -4.49 -16.28
CA VAL A 149 -1.45 -4.26 -17.69
C VAL A 149 -1.94 -5.35 -18.65
N GLY A 150 -2.75 -6.31 -18.16
CA GLY A 150 -3.45 -7.28 -19.00
C GLY A 150 -2.88 -8.70 -18.98
N LEU A 151 -1.88 -8.99 -18.16
CA LEU A 151 -1.34 -10.34 -18.03
C LEU A 151 -2.26 -11.18 -17.13
N LYS A 152 -3.12 -12.00 -17.74
CA LYS A 152 -4.08 -12.85 -17.01
C LYS A 152 -3.50 -14.19 -16.55
N ASN A 153 -2.45 -14.67 -17.23
CA ASN A 153 -1.81 -15.93 -16.88
C ASN A 153 -0.89 -15.72 -15.67
N GLU A 154 -1.13 -16.44 -14.58
CA GLU A 154 -0.37 -16.32 -13.32
C GLU A 154 1.13 -16.53 -13.51
N SER A 155 1.56 -17.60 -14.21
CA SER A 155 2.99 -17.83 -14.50
C SER A 155 3.63 -16.71 -15.33
N GLN A 156 2.91 -16.18 -16.32
CA GLN A 156 3.38 -15.06 -17.12
C GLN A 156 3.48 -13.77 -16.29
N ALA A 157 2.46 -13.48 -15.47
CA ALA A 157 2.43 -12.32 -14.60
C ALA A 157 3.54 -12.39 -13.53
N GLU A 158 3.74 -13.56 -12.93
CA GLU A 158 4.82 -13.86 -11.99
C GLU A 158 6.18 -13.59 -12.64
N CYS A 159 6.42 -14.13 -13.84
CA CYS A 159 7.71 -13.93 -14.49
C CYS A 159 7.94 -12.47 -14.92
N ALA A 160 6.91 -11.81 -15.43
CA ALA A 160 6.96 -10.40 -15.78
C ALA A 160 7.23 -9.52 -14.55
N ALA A 161 6.72 -9.92 -13.37
CA ALA A 161 6.94 -9.23 -12.11
C ALA A 161 8.35 -9.43 -11.58
N ILE A 162 8.87 -10.67 -11.57
CA ILE A 162 10.25 -10.97 -11.18
C ILE A 162 11.25 -10.12 -11.95
N GLN A 163 11.04 -9.97 -13.26
CA GLN A 163 11.90 -9.16 -14.13
C GLN A 163 11.81 -7.65 -13.86
N ARG A 164 10.76 -7.18 -13.17
CA ARG A 164 10.49 -5.76 -12.87
C ARG A 164 10.57 -5.41 -11.39
N ASP A 165 10.86 -6.37 -10.51
CA ASP A 165 10.97 -6.10 -9.07
C ASP A 165 12.02 -5.05 -8.74
N ALA A 166 13.12 -5.01 -9.50
CA ALA A 166 14.14 -3.97 -9.35
C ALA A 166 13.58 -2.58 -9.70
N GLU A 167 12.78 -2.47 -10.77
CA GLU A 167 12.14 -1.22 -11.18
C GLU A 167 11.10 -0.77 -10.15
N MET A 168 10.26 -1.69 -9.66
CA MET A 168 9.30 -1.40 -8.60
C MET A 168 9.99 -0.93 -7.32
N ALA A 169 11.04 -1.63 -6.88
CA ALA A 169 11.81 -1.25 -5.71
C ALA A 169 12.41 0.17 -5.86
N VAL A 170 12.95 0.51 -7.03
CA VAL A 170 13.46 1.86 -7.34
C VAL A 170 12.33 2.90 -7.33
N ALA A 171 11.18 2.58 -7.92
CA ALA A 171 10.00 3.46 -7.89
C ALA A 171 9.47 3.70 -6.47
N LEU A 172 9.71 2.75 -5.55
CA LEU A 172 9.44 2.87 -4.10
C LEU A 172 10.57 3.55 -3.32
N GLY A 173 11.61 4.03 -3.99
CA GLY A 173 12.69 4.85 -3.42
C GLY A 173 13.97 4.10 -3.08
N ALA A 174 14.18 2.88 -3.59
CA ALA A 174 15.47 2.20 -3.52
C ALA A 174 16.46 2.77 -4.54
N THR A 175 17.76 2.58 -4.31
CA THR A 175 18.77 2.77 -5.38
C THR A 175 18.72 1.60 -6.37
N PRO A 176 19.27 1.74 -7.59
CA PRO A 176 19.33 0.63 -8.55
C PRO A 176 19.99 -0.64 -7.97
N ALA A 177 21.07 -0.49 -7.20
CA ALA A 177 21.75 -1.62 -6.56
C ALA A 177 20.87 -2.29 -5.48
N GLN A 178 20.14 -1.51 -4.69
CA GLN A 178 19.20 -2.07 -3.71
C GLN A 178 18.02 -2.77 -4.40
N GLY A 179 17.50 -2.21 -5.50
CA GLY A 179 16.44 -2.83 -6.28
C GLY A 179 16.86 -4.17 -6.89
N GLN A 180 18.06 -4.21 -7.48
CA GLN A 180 18.62 -5.47 -8.00
C GLN A 180 18.88 -6.49 -6.90
N GLY A 181 19.38 -6.05 -5.73
CA GLY A 181 19.52 -6.91 -4.56
C GLY A 181 18.19 -7.52 -4.10
N LEU A 182 17.12 -6.73 -4.08
CA LEU A 182 15.77 -7.19 -3.73
C LEU A 182 15.25 -8.21 -4.74
N ALA A 183 15.32 -7.90 -6.05
CA ALA A 183 14.85 -8.79 -7.10
C ALA A 183 15.59 -10.13 -7.09
N ARG A 184 16.91 -10.09 -6.91
CA ARG A 184 17.74 -11.30 -6.77
C ARG A 184 17.41 -12.12 -5.52
N GLN A 185 17.11 -11.45 -4.41
CA GLN A 185 16.70 -12.12 -3.18
C GLN A 185 15.35 -12.83 -3.37
N TYR A 186 14.37 -12.19 -4.02
CA TYR A 186 13.09 -12.83 -4.36
C TYR A 186 13.32 -14.08 -5.22
N TRP A 187 14.11 -13.95 -6.28
CA TRP A 187 14.44 -15.04 -7.22
C TRP A 187 15.05 -16.26 -6.52
N ILE A 188 15.98 -16.05 -5.59
CA ILE A 188 16.70 -17.15 -4.92
C ILE A 188 15.90 -17.74 -3.77
N GLU A 189 15.25 -16.89 -2.99
CA GLU A 189 14.61 -17.32 -1.75
C GLU A 189 13.14 -17.64 -1.96
N ALA A 190 12.34 -16.72 -2.52
CA ALA A 190 10.89 -16.84 -2.57
C ALA A 190 10.40 -17.65 -3.78
N TYR A 191 10.89 -17.34 -4.98
CA TYR A 191 10.40 -17.93 -6.22
C TYR A 191 10.42 -19.48 -6.24
N PRO A 192 11.45 -20.18 -5.73
CA PRO A 192 11.45 -21.66 -5.72
C PRO A 192 10.36 -22.29 -4.85
N ARG A 193 9.66 -21.50 -4.03
CA ARG A 193 8.61 -21.93 -3.11
C ARG A 193 7.20 -21.53 -3.57
N VAL A 194 7.06 -20.86 -4.72
CA VAL A 194 5.74 -20.51 -5.25
C VAL A 194 4.95 -21.77 -5.62
N GLY A 195 3.63 -21.68 -5.50
CA GLY A 195 2.75 -22.82 -5.76
C GLY A 195 2.76 -23.27 -7.23
N PRO A 196 2.22 -24.47 -7.52
CA PRO A 196 1.99 -24.90 -8.89
C PRO A 196 1.11 -23.88 -9.63
N GLY A 197 1.45 -23.58 -10.89
CA GLY A 197 0.77 -22.57 -11.71
C GLY A 197 1.38 -21.15 -11.66
N TYR A 198 2.43 -20.93 -10.87
CA TYR A 198 3.22 -19.69 -10.83
C TYR A 198 4.66 -19.89 -11.32
N GLY A 199 5.30 -21.01 -10.95
CA GLY A 199 6.73 -21.24 -11.17
C GLY A 199 7.14 -21.73 -12.57
N GLU A 200 6.25 -21.68 -13.55
CA GLU A 200 6.49 -22.29 -14.87
C GLU A 200 6.95 -21.27 -15.91
N GLY A 201 8.02 -21.58 -16.64
CA GLY A 201 8.42 -20.80 -17.82
C GLY A 201 9.24 -19.53 -17.55
N CYS A 202 9.60 -19.24 -16.29
CA CYS A 202 10.47 -18.12 -15.95
C CYS A 202 11.96 -18.49 -15.83
N GLY A 203 12.84 -17.51 -16.08
CA GLY A 203 14.30 -17.66 -16.08
C GLY A 203 14.91 -17.45 -17.47
N ALA A 204 16.24 -17.41 -17.55
CA ALA A 204 16.97 -17.12 -18.80
C ALA A 204 16.56 -18.04 -19.96
N GLY A 205 16.06 -17.46 -21.05
CA GLY A 205 15.57 -18.18 -22.23
C GLY A 205 14.28 -18.97 -22.00
N GLY A 206 13.59 -18.75 -20.88
CA GLY A 206 12.31 -19.36 -20.56
C GLY A 206 11.17 -18.86 -21.46
N ALA A 207 10.03 -19.57 -21.42
CA ALA A 207 8.86 -19.22 -22.23
C ALA A 207 8.30 -17.82 -21.95
N TYR A 208 8.50 -17.29 -20.74
CA TYR A 208 8.06 -15.96 -20.31
C TYR A 208 9.22 -15.00 -20.03
N ASP A 209 10.45 -15.34 -20.43
CA ASP A 209 11.56 -14.40 -20.39
C ASP A 209 11.32 -13.28 -21.42
N GLU A 210 11.34 -12.03 -20.97
CA GLU A 210 11.15 -10.87 -21.84
C GLU A 210 12.47 -10.34 -22.39
N GLY A 211 13.61 -10.90 -21.96
CA GLY A 211 14.94 -10.48 -22.40
C GLY A 211 15.30 -9.06 -21.93
N LEU A 212 14.81 -8.66 -20.74
CA LEU A 212 15.18 -7.37 -20.14
C LEU A 212 16.70 -7.31 -19.88
N ALA A 213 17.25 -6.10 -19.81
CA ALA A 213 18.70 -5.90 -19.71
C ALA A 213 19.30 -6.30 -18.34
N ALA A 214 18.49 -6.33 -17.28
CA ALA A 214 18.96 -6.61 -15.93
C ALA A 214 17.95 -7.47 -15.12
N PRO A 215 17.66 -8.70 -15.57
CA PRO A 215 16.81 -9.63 -14.84
C PRO A 215 17.54 -10.12 -13.57
N PRO A 216 16.81 -10.60 -12.56
CA PRO A 216 17.43 -11.04 -11.30
C PRO A 216 18.29 -12.30 -11.41
N TRP A 217 18.20 -13.03 -12.52
CA TRP A 217 19.03 -14.17 -12.85
C TRP A 217 20.19 -13.84 -13.82
N ALA A 218 20.37 -12.56 -14.20
CA ALA A 218 21.61 -12.17 -14.86
C ALA A 218 22.77 -12.31 -13.88
N ASP A 219 23.89 -12.81 -14.38
CA ASP A 219 25.11 -12.87 -13.59
C ASP A 219 25.50 -11.44 -13.17
N ALA A 220 25.92 -11.31 -11.91
CA ALA A 220 26.50 -10.07 -11.42
C ALA A 220 27.92 -9.96 -11.98
N ASP A 221 28.04 -9.43 -13.19
CA ASP A 221 29.32 -9.06 -13.79
C ASP A 221 30.03 -7.95 -12.96
#